data_AF-A0A7C4J8N1-F1
#
_entry.id   AF-A0A7C4J8N1-F1
#
_cell.length_a   1.000
_cell.length_b   1.000
_cell.length_c   1.000
_cell.angle_alpha   90.00
_cell.angle_beta   90.00
_cell.angle_gamma   90.00
#
_symmetry.space_group_name_H-M   'P 1'
#
loop_
_entity.id
_entity.type
_entity.pdbx_description
1 polymer ?
#
loop_
_entity_poly.entity_id
_entity_poly.type
_entity_poly.pdbx_seq_one_letter_code
_entity_poly.pdbx_strand_id
1 'polypeptide(L)'
;MKPIILLVALGLILSACGAPQPAPIVATAVTADSPAYAKLALIESESPRPPVALVEAFRVSMDSLSKKCHGETPEHLAALIIKSQELLREKNIDVKLSEIARQVDRSLPADAQIAQCSDVFAAFVTLTINQSN
;
A
#
# COMPACT_ATOMS: atom_id res chain seq x y z
N MET A 1 -31.25 -54.84 -39.83
CA MET A 1 -31.98 -53.71 -40.45
C MET A 1 -31.83 -52.50 -39.53
N LYS A 2 -31.37 -51.36 -40.07
CA LYS A 2 -31.21 -50.07 -39.39
C LYS A 2 -32.55 -49.32 -39.35
N PRO A 3 -32.86 -48.61 -38.25
CA PRO A 3 -33.09 -47.16 -38.33
C PRO A 3 -32.41 -46.44 -37.14
N ILE A 4 -31.49 -45.49 -37.35
CA ILE A 4 -31.69 -44.04 -37.58
C ILE A 4 -32.64 -43.42 -36.53
N ILE A 5 -32.06 -42.83 -35.48
CA ILE A 5 -32.76 -41.92 -34.57
C ILE A 5 -32.03 -40.57 -34.57
N LEU A 6 -32.78 -39.59 -35.07
CA LEU A 6 -32.73 -38.14 -35.04
C LEU A 6 -31.56 -37.40 -34.34
N LEU A 7 -30.94 -36.53 -35.13
CA LEU A 7 -30.19 -35.35 -34.70
C LEU A 7 -31.07 -34.39 -33.88
N VAL A 8 -30.61 -33.99 -32.70
CA VAL A 8 -31.04 -32.76 -32.04
C VAL A 8 -30.04 -31.67 -32.42
N ALA A 9 -30.46 -30.77 -33.30
CA ALA A 9 -29.67 -29.62 -33.71
C ALA A 9 -30.10 -28.37 -32.94
N LEU A 10 -29.08 -27.63 -32.52
CA LEU A 10 -29.00 -26.17 -32.41
C LEU A 10 -30.00 -25.42 -31.52
N GLY A 11 -29.45 -24.92 -30.42
CA GLY A 11 -29.99 -23.81 -29.66
C GLY A 11 -28.92 -23.15 -28.81
N LEU A 12 -27.83 -22.63 -29.41
CA LEU A 12 -26.93 -21.71 -28.72
C LEU A 12 -26.85 -20.42 -29.53
N ILE A 13 -27.72 -19.49 -29.11
CA ILE A 13 -27.76 -18.11 -29.57
C ILE A 13 -26.53 -17.39 -29.03
N LEU A 14 -25.98 -16.55 -29.89
CA LEU A 14 -24.80 -15.72 -29.76
C LEU A 14 -24.78 -14.80 -28.52
N SER A 15 -23.55 -14.35 -28.22
CA SER A 15 -23.20 -13.11 -27.53
C SER A 15 -23.00 -13.19 -26.02
N ALA A 16 -21.78 -13.57 -25.61
CA ALA A 16 -21.16 -12.95 -24.46
C ALA A 16 -19.79 -12.41 -24.89
N CYS A 17 -19.67 -11.08 -24.82
CA CYS A 17 -18.48 -10.30 -25.12
C CYS A 17 -17.23 -10.97 -24.57
N GLY A 18 -16.18 -11.02 -25.39
CA GLY A 18 -14.83 -11.19 -24.91
C GLY A 18 -14.52 -10.06 -23.95
N ALA A 19 -14.74 -10.29 -22.66
CA ALA A 19 -14.15 -9.47 -21.63
C ALA A 19 -12.63 -9.62 -21.81
N PRO A 20 -11.87 -8.52 -21.95
CA PRO A 20 -10.42 -8.62 -21.88
C PRO A 20 -10.10 -9.29 -20.54
N GLN A 21 -9.51 -10.49 -20.60
CA GLN A 21 -8.91 -11.12 -19.43
C GLN A 21 -8.02 -10.05 -18.79
N PRO A 22 -8.23 -9.68 -17.51
CA PRO A 22 -7.32 -8.80 -16.82
C PRO A 22 -5.94 -9.42 -16.97
N ALA A 23 -5.02 -8.72 -17.64
CA ALA A 23 -3.65 -9.17 -17.74
C ALA A 23 -3.19 -9.51 -16.31
N PRO A 24 -2.51 -10.65 -16.10
CA PRO A 24 -2.00 -10.97 -14.78
C PRO A 24 -1.18 -9.78 -14.31
N ILE A 25 -1.60 -9.15 -13.22
CA ILE A 25 -0.90 -8.02 -12.64
C ILE A 25 0.36 -8.62 -12.01
N VAL A 26 1.41 -8.73 -12.81
CA VAL A 26 2.69 -9.28 -12.35
C VAL A 26 3.26 -8.26 -11.37
N ALA A 27 3.37 -8.66 -10.10
CA ALA A 27 4.11 -7.89 -9.12
C ALA A 27 5.55 -7.72 -9.60
N THR A 28 5.90 -6.49 -9.99
CA THR A 28 7.24 -6.15 -10.47
C THR A 28 8.20 -6.17 -9.29
N ALA A 29 9.42 -6.67 -9.51
CA ALA A 29 10.43 -6.66 -8.46
C ALA A 29 10.85 -5.23 -8.11
N VAL A 30 10.98 -4.94 -6.82
CA VAL A 30 11.49 -3.67 -6.31
C VAL A 30 13.02 -3.68 -6.35
N THR A 31 13.60 -2.58 -6.81
CA THR A 31 15.04 -2.37 -7.03
C THR A 31 15.55 -1.16 -6.24
N ALA A 32 16.87 -0.93 -6.26
CA ALA A 32 17.49 0.24 -5.62
C ALA A 32 16.96 1.57 -6.17
N ASP A 33 16.58 1.62 -7.44
CA ASP A 33 16.04 2.82 -8.10
C ASP A 33 14.52 2.96 -7.94
N SER A 34 13.88 2.02 -7.24
CA SER A 34 12.44 2.10 -6.99
C SER A 34 12.10 3.28 -6.08
N PRO A 35 10.90 3.85 -6.24
CA PRO A 35 10.43 4.97 -5.41
C PRO A 35 10.28 4.55 -3.94
N ALA A 36 10.34 5.53 -3.05
CA ALA A 36 10.30 5.32 -1.60
C ALA A 36 9.10 4.48 -1.13
N TYR A 37 7.90 4.70 -1.69
CA TYR A 37 6.71 3.91 -1.34
C TYR A 37 6.84 2.41 -1.67
N ALA A 38 7.53 2.07 -2.77
CA ALA A 38 7.74 0.68 -3.16
C ALA A 38 8.79 0.01 -2.27
N LYS A 39 9.80 0.77 -1.84
CA LYS A 39 10.80 0.33 -0.86
C LYS A 39 10.17 0.03 0.51
N LEU A 40 9.25 0.87 0.98
CA LEU A 40 8.48 0.59 2.21
C LEU A 40 7.66 -0.72 2.10
N ALA A 41 7.02 -0.96 0.95
CA ALA A 41 6.28 -2.20 0.71
C ALA A 41 7.21 -3.43 0.71
N LEU A 42 8.40 -3.33 0.12
CA LEU A 42 9.42 -4.37 0.18
C LEU A 42 9.83 -4.66 1.63
N ILE A 43 10.07 -3.62 2.43
CA ILE A 43 10.47 -3.78 3.84
C ILE A 43 9.35 -4.48 4.63
N GLU A 44 8.11 -4.02 4.53
CA GLU A 44 7.00 -4.60 5.30
C GLU A 44 6.63 -6.03 4.85
N SER A 45 6.69 -6.30 3.54
CA SER A 45 6.37 -7.64 3.03
C SER A 45 7.52 -8.64 3.10
N GLU A 46 8.74 -8.16 3.41
CA GLU A 46 9.99 -8.93 3.37
C GLU A 46 10.19 -9.67 2.03
N SER A 47 9.64 -9.11 0.94
CA SER A 47 9.61 -9.73 -0.37
C SER A 47 10.16 -8.78 -1.43
N PRO A 48 11.04 -9.26 -2.34
CA PRO A 48 11.46 -8.47 -3.50
C PRO A 48 10.30 -8.17 -4.46
N ARG A 49 9.18 -8.89 -4.35
CA ARG A 49 7.94 -8.67 -5.12
C ARG A 49 6.79 -8.44 -4.14
N PRO A 50 6.69 -7.24 -3.55
CA PRO A 50 5.61 -6.93 -2.61
C PRO A 50 4.24 -7.06 -3.28
N PRO A 51 3.18 -7.38 -2.51
CA PRO A 51 1.81 -7.37 -3.04
C PRO A 51 1.44 -5.99 -3.61
N VAL A 52 0.81 -5.97 -4.78
CA VAL A 52 0.42 -4.72 -5.46
C VAL A 52 -0.44 -3.83 -4.57
N ALA A 53 -1.38 -4.43 -3.82
CA ALA A 53 -2.23 -3.70 -2.87
C ALA A 53 -1.43 -2.99 -1.77
N LEU A 54 -0.33 -3.58 -1.31
CA LEU A 54 0.54 -2.97 -0.29
C LEU A 54 1.34 -1.80 -0.88
N VAL A 55 1.90 -1.98 -2.07
CA VAL A 55 2.59 -0.89 -2.80
C VAL A 55 1.65 0.29 -3.01
N GLU A 56 0.42 0.03 -3.43
CA GLU A 56 -0.59 1.06 -3.66
C GLU A 56 -1.01 1.77 -2.36
N ALA A 57 -1.16 1.03 -1.25
CA ALA A 57 -1.47 1.62 0.05
C ALA A 57 -0.37 2.60 0.51
N PHE A 58 0.90 2.25 0.32
CA PHE A 58 2.01 3.17 0.59
C PHE A 58 2.02 4.35 -0.37
N ARG A 59 1.80 4.12 -1.67
CA ARG A 59 1.76 5.20 -2.67
C ARG A 59 0.72 6.25 -2.29
N VAL A 60 -0.51 5.83 -1.97
CA VAL A 60 -1.60 6.73 -1.58
C VAL A 60 -1.25 7.51 -0.31
N SER A 61 -0.74 6.83 0.73
CA SER A 61 -0.40 7.49 2.00
C SER A 61 0.75 8.48 1.83
N MET A 62 1.79 8.11 1.08
CA MET A 62 2.95 8.96 0.83
C MET A 62 2.61 10.15 -0.08
N ASP A 63 1.78 9.98 -1.10
CA ASP A 63 1.32 11.08 -1.96
C ASP A 63 0.52 12.11 -1.16
N SER A 64 -0.29 11.66 -0.20
CA SER A 64 -1.04 12.53 0.71
C SER A 64 -0.11 13.24 1.70
N LEU A 65 0.78 12.49 2.37
CA LEU A 65 1.76 13.06 3.29
C LEU A 65 2.68 14.07 2.61
N SER A 66 3.12 13.82 1.38
CA SER A 66 3.99 14.75 0.63
C SER A 66 3.31 16.09 0.34
N LYS A 67 1.97 16.13 0.29
CA LYS A 67 1.21 17.38 0.14
C LYS A 67 1.06 18.13 1.46
N LYS A 68 0.92 17.38 2.56
CA LYS A 68 0.69 17.92 3.92
C LYS A 68 1.96 18.34 4.63
N CYS A 69 3.06 17.64 4.34
CA CYS A 69 4.40 17.83 4.90
C CYS A 69 5.25 18.67 3.93
N HIS A 70 5.10 19.99 3.99
CA HIS A 70 5.70 20.88 3.00
C HIS A 70 7.22 20.91 3.12
N GLY A 71 7.91 20.63 2.01
CA GLY A 71 9.37 20.63 1.94
C GLY A 71 10.03 19.28 2.27
N GLU A 72 9.24 18.28 2.68
CA GLU A 72 9.76 16.93 2.93
C GLU A 72 9.88 16.14 1.63
N THR A 73 11.00 15.42 1.47
CA THR A 73 11.16 14.49 0.36
C THR A 73 10.46 13.17 0.65
N PRO A 74 10.03 12.42 -0.39
CA PRO A 74 9.50 11.07 -0.21
C PRO A 74 10.45 10.15 0.59
N GLU A 75 11.76 10.26 0.35
CA GLU A 75 12.78 9.49 1.06
C GLU A 75 12.82 9.82 2.55
N HIS A 76 12.70 11.10 2.91
CA HIS A 76 12.68 11.49 4.31
C HIS A 76 11.39 11.05 5.01
N LEU A 77 10.24 11.17 4.36
CA LEU A 77 8.96 10.64 4.89
C LEU A 77 9.04 9.11 5.12
N ALA A 78 9.63 8.37 4.20
CA ALA A 78 9.86 6.93 4.38
C ALA A 78 10.79 6.64 5.56
N ALA A 79 11.86 7.41 5.74
CA ALA A 79 12.76 7.29 6.88
C ALA A 79 12.04 7.56 8.21
N LEU A 80 11.15 8.55 8.28
CA LEU A 80 10.34 8.84 9.47
C LEU A 80 9.37 7.69 9.80
N ILE A 81 8.75 7.08 8.78
CA ILE A 81 7.87 5.90 8.96
C ILE A 81 8.67 4.73 9.54
N ILE A 82 9.83 4.42 8.97
CA ILE A 82 10.72 3.35 9.46
C ILE A 82 11.16 3.65 10.90
N LYS A 83 11.64 4.87 11.15
CA LYS A 83 12.12 5.26 12.46
C LYS A 83 11.04 5.17 13.54
N SER A 84 9.81 5.51 13.19
CA SER A 84 8.67 5.39 14.10
C SER A 84 8.39 3.93 14.48
N GLN A 85 8.47 3.00 13.52
CA GLN A 85 8.32 1.57 13.82
C GLN A 85 9.43 1.06 14.73
N GLU A 86 10.68 1.44 14.49
CA GLU A 86 11.82 1.07 15.33
C GLU A 86 11.59 1.49 16.79
N LEU A 87 11.22 2.76 17.01
CA LEU A 87 10.96 3.30 18.36
C LEU A 87 9.78 2.62 19.06
N LEU A 88 8.73 2.27 18.33
CA LEU A 88 7.60 1.52 18.88
C LEU A 88 8.00 0.08 19.24
N ARG A 89 8.81 -0.56 18.40
CA ARG A 89 9.33 -1.91 18.65
C ARG A 89 10.24 -1.96 19.88
N GLU A 90 11.03 -0.92 20.15
CA GLU A 90 11.81 -0.79 21.40
C GLU A 90 10.94 -0.80 22.66
N LYS A 91 9.64 -0.48 22.53
CA LYS A 91 8.64 -0.56 23.60
C LYS A 91 7.78 -1.81 23.56
N ASN A 92 8.15 -2.81 22.75
CA ASN A 92 7.38 -4.03 22.49
C ASN A 92 5.99 -3.76 21.86
N ILE A 93 5.83 -2.65 21.15
CA ILE A 93 4.60 -2.31 20.43
C ILE A 93 4.83 -2.61 18.96
N ASP A 94 4.14 -3.63 18.44
CA ASP A 94 4.26 -4.03 17.03
C ASP A 94 3.22 -3.30 16.18
N VAL A 95 3.69 -2.37 15.33
CA VAL A 95 2.87 -1.62 14.38
C VAL A 95 3.50 -1.72 13.00
N LYS A 96 2.69 -2.02 11.99
CA LYS A 96 3.14 -2.12 10.59
C LYS A 96 3.49 -0.74 10.01
N LEU A 97 4.44 -0.68 9.08
CA LEU A 97 4.85 0.58 8.42
C LEU A 97 3.67 1.23 7.68
N SER A 98 2.86 0.42 7.01
CA SER A 98 1.64 0.84 6.30
C SER A 98 0.61 1.44 7.23
N GLU A 99 0.51 0.89 8.44
CA GLU A 99 -0.38 1.41 9.48
C GLU A 99 0.12 2.74 10.04
N ILE A 100 1.42 2.88 10.28
CA ILE A 100 2.04 4.15 10.70
C ILE A 100 1.79 5.24 9.65
N ALA A 101 2.11 4.97 8.38
CA ALA A 101 1.90 5.93 7.29
C ALA A 101 0.43 6.37 7.20
N ARG A 102 -0.50 5.41 7.28
CA ARG A 102 -1.94 5.66 7.22
C ARG A 102 -2.46 6.44 8.43
N GLN A 103 -2.01 6.11 9.64
CA GLN A 103 -2.48 6.80 10.85
C GLN A 103 -1.97 8.23 10.92
N VAL A 104 -0.69 8.45 10.59
CA VAL A 104 -0.11 9.81 10.51
C VAL A 104 -0.79 10.63 9.41
N ASP A 105 -1.06 10.04 8.24
CA ASP A 105 -1.79 10.74 7.18
C ASP A 105 -3.20 11.16 7.64
N ARG A 106 -3.92 10.28 8.33
CA ARG A 106 -5.28 10.54 8.80
C ARG A 106 -5.35 11.51 9.98
N SER A 107 -4.29 11.66 10.76
CA SER A 107 -4.23 12.63 11.87
C SER A 107 -4.02 14.05 11.38
N LEU A 108 -3.57 14.23 10.14
CA LEU A 108 -3.36 15.54 9.52
C LEU A 108 -4.57 15.95 8.65
N PRO A 109 -5.08 17.18 8.82
CA PRO A 109 -6.14 17.69 7.95
C PRO A 109 -5.65 17.80 6.49
N ALA A 110 -6.59 17.76 5.54
CA ALA A 110 -6.27 17.70 4.11
C ALA A 110 -5.50 18.93 3.60
N ASP A 111 -5.70 20.08 4.23
CA ASP A 111 -5.10 21.39 3.93
C ASP A 111 -3.91 21.73 4.85
N ALA A 112 -3.43 20.77 5.65
CA ALA A 112 -2.26 20.96 6.49
C ALA A 112 -1.04 21.39 5.65
N GLN A 113 -0.25 22.32 6.19
CA GLN A 113 1.04 22.72 5.64
C GLN A 113 2.09 22.69 6.74
N ILE A 114 2.44 21.47 7.17
CA ILE A 114 3.40 21.24 8.25
C ILE A 114 4.81 21.33 7.68
N ALA A 115 5.62 22.25 8.19
CA ALA A 115 7.00 22.44 7.75
C ALA A 115 7.98 21.41 8.32
N GLN A 116 7.66 20.79 9.46
CA GLN A 116 8.49 19.79 10.13
C GLN A 116 7.64 18.56 10.45
N CYS A 117 7.55 17.61 9.51
CA CYS A 117 6.72 16.43 9.76
C CYS A 117 7.33 15.49 10.80
N SER A 118 8.64 15.60 11.08
CA SER A 118 9.30 14.90 12.18
C SER A 118 8.55 15.01 13.51
N ASP A 119 8.00 16.19 13.82
CA ASP A 119 7.28 16.43 15.07
C ASP A 119 5.94 15.68 15.12
N VAL A 120 5.27 15.57 13.97
CA VAL A 120 4.03 14.80 13.84
C VAL A 120 4.30 13.31 14.06
N PHE A 121 5.37 12.78 13.47
CA PHE A 121 5.79 11.40 13.68
C PHE A 121 6.23 11.14 15.13
N ALA A 122 6.95 12.08 15.76
CA ALA A 122 7.33 11.99 17.16
C ALA A 122 6.10 12.02 18.10
N ALA A 123 5.12 12.88 17.80
CA ALA A 123 3.86 12.93 18.52
C ALA A 123 3.06 11.62 18.37
N PHE A 124 3.00 11.06 17.16
CA PHE A 124 2.39 9.76 16.91
C PHE A 124 3.02 8.66 17.79
N VAL A 125 4.34 8.50 17.76
CA VAL A 125 5.06 7.51 18.58
C VAL A 125 4.74 7.70 20.06
N THR A 126 4.81 8.93 20.56
CA THR A 126 4.54 9.25 21.97
C THR A 126 3.12 8.87 22.38
N LEU A 127 2.13 9.22 21.56
CA LEU A 127 0.72 8.92 21.82
C LEU A 127 0.46 7.41 21.80
N THR A 128 1.02 6.68 20.82
CA THR A 128 0.86 5.22 20.72
C THR A 128 1.47 4.51 21.93
N ILE A 129 2.64 4.95 22.41
CA ILE A 129 3.27 4.41 23.63
C ILE A 129 2.36 4.62 24.84
N ASN A 130 1.81 5.83 25.01
CA ASN A 130 0.95 6.14 26.15
C ASN A 130 -0.40 5.39 26.13
N GLN A 131 -0.87 4.98 24.96
CA GLN A 131 -2.12 4.20 24.81
C GLN A 131 -1.92 2.69 24.98
N SER A 132 -0.67 2.21 24.97
CA SER A 132 -0.35 0.78 25.04
C SER A 132 0.12 0.32 26.42
N ASN A 133 0.28 1.26 27.37
CA ASN A 133 0.59 0.99 28.79
C ASN A 133 -0.69 1.11 29.64
#